data_AF-A0A7V3FIZ4-F1
#
_entry.id   AF-A0A7V3FIZ4-F1
#
_cell.length_a   1.000
_cell.length_b   1.000
_cell.length_c   1.000
_cell.angle_alpha   90.00
_cell.angle_beta   90.00
_cell.angle_gamma   90.00
#
_symmetry.space_group_name_H-M   'P 1'
#
loop_
_entity.id
_entity.type
_entity.pdbx_description
1 polymer ?
#
loop_
_entity_poly.entity_id
_entity_poly.type
_entity_poly.pdbx_seq_one_letter_code
_entity_poly.pdbx_strand_id
1 'polypeptide(L)'
;MPTLEESLSGKDKVYVGPKGGPTDVRVVAEPGGEFRYSGGGYTLLQLLIEEVSGHLFADFMQREVLSPLGMTRSAYEWTPEMKPLTATAYEQSGEPAPNYLFTAKAAAGLYTTPSDLAHWLAAAMPGGAGEPAGRGVLSPETLQQMLTPLDPTLTTWGPDSSYGLGYLITTLRNGTRMISHGGDNQGWKAQVAALPEKGEGIVILANSDSAARLVHYDVFCMWSDWAADDTPRICRTRQEQKKTVVGMSASLGAILGLYVWWVALSIRGGRRRLTWAAARPLTPRRLLRIVLPALFALLWYLAWHTEILPALTGGPPGIKPYDNMPREFRWLTFVLVCWGSALTTTAFLQKRRPRPEPSVRGMG
;
A
#
# COMPACT_ATOMS: atom_id res chain seq x y z
N MET A 1 -2.48 23.06 20.75
CA MET A 1 -3.02 21.69 20.66
C MET A 1 -3.93 21.47 21.86
N PRO A 2 -5.00 20.65 21.76
CA PRO A 2 -5.83 20.29 22.91
C PRO A 2 -5.04 19.50 23.96
N THR A 3 -5.51 19.46 25.20
CA THR A 3 -4.95 18.56 26.23
C THR A 3 -5.24 17.09 25.87
N LEU A 4 -4.55 16.17 26.54
CA LEU A 4 -4.73 14.75 26.32
C LEU A 4 -6.16 14.29 26.64
N GLU A 5 -6.74 14.79 27.73
CA GLU A 5 -8.10 14.50 28.18
C GLU A 5 -9.15 15.16 27.27
N GLU A 6 -8.89 16.36 26.77
CA GLU A 6 -9.75 17.01 25.76
C GLU A 6 -9.81 16.17 24.48
N SER A 7 -8.66 15.64 24.04
CA SER A 7 -8.55 14.77 22.87
C SER A 7 -9.25 13.42 23.07
N LEU A 8 -9.06 12.79 24.24
CA LEU A 8 -9.70 11.52 24.56
C LEU A 8 -11.23 11.66 24.71
N SER A 9 -11.70 12.79 25.22
CA SER A 9 -13.14 13.05 25.44
C SER A 9 -13.88 13.57 24.21
N GLY A 10 -13.20 13.75 23.07
CA GLY A 10 -13.78 14.30 21.84
C GLY A 10 -14.33 15.73 22.01
N LYS A 11 -13.89 16.44 23.06
CA LYS A 11 -14.22 17.85 23.29
C LYS A 11 -13.45 18.76 22.32
N ASP A 12 -12.34 18.26 21.79
CA ASP A 12 -11.61 18.86 20.69
C ASP A 12 -12.31 18.58 19.35
N LYS A 13 -12.99 19.59 18.79
CA LYS A 13 -13.53 19.51 17.42
C LYS A 13 -12.44 19.49 16.32
N VAL A 14 -11.18 19.25 16.69
CA VAL A 14 -9.99 19.38 15.85
C VAL A 14 -9.73 18.09 15.07
N TYR A 15 -9.99 16.91 15.66
CA TYR A 15 -9.91 15.65 14.92
C TYR A 15 -11.28 15.29 14.33
N VAL A 16 -11.43 15.62 13.05
CA VAL A 16 -12.55 15.21 12.23
C VAL A 16 -12.06 13.98 11.47
N GLY A 17 -12.44 12.78 11.95
CA GLY A 17 -12.15 11.55 11.19
C GLY A 17 -12.68 11.63 9.75
N PRO A 18 -12.37 10.67 8.86
CA PRO A 18 -12.79 10.70 7.45
C PRO A 18 -14.30 10.89 7.23
N LYS A 19 -15.11 10.68 8.27
CA LYS A 19 -16.57 10.84 8.28
C LYS A 19 -17.11 12.09 9.00
N GLY A 20 -16.28 13.07 9.37
CA GLY A 20 -16.83 14.39 9.70
C GLY A 20 -17.28 14.63 11.16
N GLY A 21 -16.64 14.06 12.20
CA GLY A 21 -16.98 14.41 13.58
C GLY A 21 -15.89 14.14 14.63
N PRO A 22 -15.95 14.80 15.80
CA PRO A 22 -15.13 14.45 16.96
C PRO A 22 -15.51 13.04 17.42
N THR A 23 -14.53 12.16 17.54
CA THR A 23 -14.73 10.80 18.06
C THR A 23 -14.06 10.71 19.41
N ASP A 24 -14.85 10.91 20.46
CA ASP A 24 -14.44 10.51 21.80
C ASP A 24 -14.05 9.03 21.81
N VAL A 25 -13.06 8.69 22.64
CA VAL A 25 -12.61 7.30 22.76
C VAL A 25 -13.68 6.51 23.48
N ARG A 26 -14.22 5.48 22.81
CA ARG A 26 -15.27 4.60 23.32
C ARG A 26 -14.88 3.14 23.19
N VAL A 27 -15.41 2.33 24.10
CA VAL A 27 -15.43 0.88 23.95
C VAL A 27 -16.41 0.51 22.83
N VAL A 28 -15.92 -0.17 21.80
CA VAL A 28 -16.72 -0.54 20.60
C VAL A 28 -16.98 -2.04 20.50
N ALA A 29 -16.35 -2.83 21.36
CA ALA A 29 -16.47 -4.29 21.45
C ALA A 29 -16.13 -4.74 22.88
N GLU A 30 -16.55 -5.95 23.25
CA GLU A 30 -16.20 -6.54 24.54
C GLU A 30 -14.66 -6.72 24.65
N PRO A 31 -14.01 -6.23 25.73
CA PRO A 31 -12.57 -6.43 25.92
C PRO A 31 -12.16 -7.90 25.85
N GLY A 32 -11.19 -8.22 25.01
CA GLY A 32 -10.71 -9.58 24.78
C GLY A 32 -11.54 -10.40 23.77
N GLY A 33 -12.68 -9.90 23.30
CA GLY A 33 -13.55 -10.62 22.36
C GLY A 33 -13.11 -10.55 20.89
N GLU A 34 -12.46 -9.47 20.46
CA GLU A 34 -11.89 -9.33 19.12
C GLU A 34 -10.74 -8.32 19.12
N PHE A 35 -9.85 -8.42 18.12
CA PHE A 35 -8.80 -7.45 17.89
C PHE A 35 -9.29 -6.29 17.03
N ARG A 36 -9.11 -5.07 17.52
CA ARG A 36 -9.23 -3.83 16.73
C ARG A 36 -8.04 -2.91 16.99
N TYR A 37 -7.33 -2.55 15.93
CA TYR A 37 -6.26 -1.56 16.03
C TYR A 37 -6.82 -0.22 16.51
N SER A 38 -6.22 0.38 17.54
CA SER A 38 -6.78 1.55 18.22
C SER A 38 -5.71 2.55 18.62
N GLY A 39 -5.58 3.61 17.81
CA GLY A 39 -4.75 4.78 18.18
C GLY A 39 -5.25 5.43 19.47
N GLY A 40 -6.57 5.53 19.66
CA GLY A 40 -7.16 6.04 20.91
C GLY A 40 -6.83 5.19 22.14
N GLY A 41 -6.65 3.87 21.97
CA GLY A 41 -6.16 2.99 23.03
C GLY A 41 -4.72 3.30 23.43
N TYR A 42 -3.83 3.56 22.45
CA TYR A 42 -2.46 4.01 22.73
C TYR A 42 -2.42 5.42 23.35
N THR A 43 -3.34 6.31 22.96
CA THR A 43 -3.51 7.62 23.61
C THR A 43 -3.96 7.48 25.06
N LEU A 44 -4.80 6.49 25.39
CA LEU A 44 -5.15 6.21 26.78
C LEU A 44 -3.97 5.64 27.58
N LEU A 45 -3.13 4.80 26.95
CA LEU A 45 -1.88 4.34 27.57
C LEU A 45 -0.90 5.50 27.82
N GLN A 46 -0.88 6.50 26.93
CA GLN A 46 -0.13 7.74 27.18
C GLN A 46 -0.58 8.41 28.48
N LEU A 47 -1.90 8.60 28.65
CA LEU A 47 -2.46 9.24 29.85
C LEU A 47 -2.13 8.41 31.09
N LEU A 48 -2.26 7.09 31.02
CA LEU A 48 -1.91 6.19 32.11
C LEU A 48 -0.44 6.34 32.53
N ILE A 49 0.49 6.43 31.56
CA ILE A 49 1.91 6.67 31.86
C ILE A 49 2.11 8.02 32.55
N GLU A 50 1.45 9.07 32.07
CA GLU A 50 1.57 10.42 32.66
C GLU A 50 1.02 10.47 34.09
N GLU A 51 -0.16 9.90 34.34
CA GLU A 51 -0.79 9.90 35.67
C GLU A 51 -0.03 9.05 36.69
N VAL A 52 0.46 7.87 36.29
CA VAL A 52 1.15 6.96 37.19
C VAL A 52 2.58 7.43 37.48
N SER A 53 3.29 7.94 36.47
CA SER A 53 4.67 8.38 36.63
C SER A 53 4.81 9.81 37.16
N GLY A 54 3.79 10.66 36.99
CA GLY A 54 3.86 12.09 37.28
C GLY A 54 4.72 12.89 36.30
N HIS A 55 5.11 12.31 35.16
CA HIS A 55 5.91 12.94 34.12
C HIS A 55 5.14 13.03 32.81
N LEU A 56 5.36 14.09 32.03
CA LEU A 56 4.84 14.18 30.67
C LEU A 56 5.40 13.02 29.83
N PHE A 57 4.61 12.49 28.89
CA PHE A 57 4.97 11.30 28.13
C PHE A 57 6.29 11.49 27.36
N ALA A 58 6.52 12.68 26.80
CA ALA A 58 7.76 12.96 26.07
C ALA A 58 9.00 12.87 26.97
N ASP A 59 8.91 13.41 28.20
CA ASP A 59 10.00 13.36 29.18
C ASP A 59 10.22 11.95 29.71
N PHE A 60 9.14 11.23 30.00
CA PHE A 60 9.18 9.83 30.41
C PHE A 60 9.87 8.96 29.35
N MET A 61 9.44 9.06 28.09
CA MET A 61 10.05 8.30 26.99
C MET A 61 11.50 8.68 26.76
N GLN A 62 11.86 9.97 26.84
CA GLN A 62 13.25 10.40 26.71
C GLN A 62 14.14 9.75 27.77
N ARG A 63 13.68 9.74 29.03
CA ARG A 63 14.45 9.27 30.19
C ARG A 63 14.52 7.74 30.28
N GLU A 64 13.39 7.07 30.15
CA GLU A 64 13.26 5.63 30.45
C GLU A 64 13.52 4.74 29.23
N VAL A 65 13.41 5.29 28.02
CA VAL A 65 13.46 4.49 26.79
C VAL A 65 14.50 5.00 25.81
N LEU A 66 14.36 6.23 25.31
CA LEU A 66 15.16 6.72 24.19
C LEU A 66 16.64 6.88 24.59
N SER A 67 16.92 7.52 25.73
CA SER A 67 18.30 7.73 26.18
C SER A 67 19.00 6.40 26.54
N PRO A 68 18.40 5.48 27.32
CA PRO A 68 19.01 4.18 27.61
C PRO A 68 19.29 3.33 26.37
N LEU A 69 18.48 3.44 25.31
CA LEU A 69 18.71 2.74 24.04
C LEU A 69 19.65 3.48 23.08
N GLY A 70 20.15 4.67 23.46
CA GLY A 70 21.03 5.45 22.60
C GLY A 70 20.33 6.14 21.42
N MET A 71 19.01 6.30 21.47
CA MET A 71 18.19 6.97 20.43
C MET A 71 18.28 8.50 20.56
N THR A 72 19.48 9.05 20.39
CA THR A 72 19.82 10.46 20.64
C THR A 72 19.24 11.46 19.62
N ARG A 73 18.67 10.97 18.52
CA ARG A 73 18.02 11.76 17.47
C ARG A 73 16.53 11.45 17.37
N SER A 74 15.94 11.03 18.48
CA SER A 74 14.52 10.70 18.60
C SER A 74 13.87 11.53 19.70
N ALA A 75 12.63 11.97 19.46
CA ALA A 75 11.87 12.77 20.41
C ALA A 75 10.37 12.64 20.16
N TYR A 76 9.56 12.81 21.22
CA TYR A 76 8.11 12.93 21.13
C TYR A 76 7.62 14.39 21.23
N GLU A 77 8.51 15.33 21.56
CA GLU A 77 8.23 16.76 21.56
C GLU A 77 8.91 17.42 20.36
N TRP A 78 8.15 18.25 19.65
CA TRP A 78 8.67 18.98 18.50
C TRP A 78 9.28 20.30 18.97
N THR A 79 10.51 20.59 18.54
CA THR A 79 11.15 21.89 18.78
C THR A 79 11.53 22.59 17.46
N PRO A 80 11.61 23.93 17.42
CA PRO A 80 12.00 24.66 16.20
C PRO A 80 13.36 24.23 15.62
N GLU A 81 14.29 23.78 16.47
CA GLU A 81 15.63 23.32 16.12
C GLU A 81 15.62 22.00 15.33
N MET A 82 14.55 21.21 15.45
CA MET A 82 14.37 19.97 14.68
C MET A 82 14.04 20.25 13.21
N LYS A 83 13.43 21.39 12.89
CA LYS A 83 12.98 21.74 11.53
C LYS A 83 14.05 21.55 10.45
N PRO A 84 15.29 22.08 10.57
CA PRO A 84 16.33 21.86 9.55
C PRO A 84 16.87 20.43 9.51
N LEU A 85 16.57 19.59 10.51
CA LEU A 85 17.05 18.20 10.61
C LEU A 85 16.00 17.18 10.13
N THR A 86 14.75 17.61 9.95
CA THR A 86 13.63 16.75 9.53
C THR A 86 13.42 16.85 8.02
N ALA A 87 13.18 15.71 7.38
CA ALA A 87 12.84 15.69 5.95
C ALA A 87 11.48 16.40 5.70
N THR A 88 11.29 16.90 4.48
CA THR A 88 10.00 17.45 4.07
C THR A 88 9.02 16.32 3.78
N ALA A 89 7.83 16.35 4.36
CA ALA A 89 6.76 15.40 4.07
C ALA A 89 6.14 15.71 2.70
N TYR A 90 5.63 14.70 1.97
CA TYR A 90 5.00 14.88 0.67
C TYR A 90 3.67 14.12 0.56
N GLU A 91 2.64 14.80 0.07
CA GLU A 91 1.35 14.19 -0.23
C GLU A 91 1.45 13.22 -1.42
N GLN A 92 0.36 12.48 -1.68
CA GLN A 92 0.23 11.58 -2.82
C GLN A 92 0.45 12.30 -4.18
N SER A 93 0.11 13.59 -4.25
CA SER A 93 0.30 14.46 -5.41
C SER A 93 1.78 14.80 -5.70
N GLY A 94 2.67 14.62 -4.72
CA GLY A 94 4.05 15.08 -4.77
C GLY A 94 4.25 16.51 -4.24
N GLU A 95 3.19 17.16 -3.75
CA GLU A 95 3.29 18.47 -3.10
C GLU A 95 3.80 18.35 -1.66
N PRO A 96 4.58 19.32 -1.16
CA PRO A 96 4.99 19.34 0.24
C PRO A 96 3.80 19.37 1.20
N ALA A 97 3.78 18.45 2.16
CA ALA A 97 2.81 18.43 3.25
C ALA A 97 3.37 19.19 4.48
N PRO A 98 2.50 19.81 5.31
CA PRO A 98 2.93 20.41 6.57
C PRO A 98 3.41 19.34 7.56
N ASN A 99 4.22 19.74 8.54
CA ASN A 99 4.55 18.86 9.65
C ASN A 99 3.37 18.81 10.63
N TYR A 100 2.74 17.64 10.77
CA TYR A 100 1.60 17.43 11.65
C TYR A 100 2.07 17.14 13.08
N LEU A 101 1.52 17.89 14.04
CA LEU A 101 1.75 17.65 15.46
C LEU A 101 0.56 16.86 16.04
N PHE A 102 0.85 15.94 16.95
CA PHE A 102 -0.14 15.04 17.53
C PHE A 102 -0.22 15.23 19.05
N THR A 103 -1.44 15.39 19.57
CA THR A 103 -1.70 15.21 21.01
C THR A 103 -1.52 13.74 21.42
N ALA A 104 -1.91 12.81 20.54
CA ALA A 104 -1.74 11.37 20.67
C ALA A 104 -0.29 10.91 20.37
N LYS A 105 0.67 11.38 21.16
CA LYS A 105 2.11 11.14 20.98
C LYS A 105 2.45 9.65 21.01
N ALA A 106 1.89 8.88 21.94
CA ALA A 106 2.13 7.44 22.03
C ALA A 106 1.64 6.66 20.80
N ALA A 107 0.61 7.17 20.11
CA ALA A 107 0.04 6.51 18.94
C ALA A 107 0.73 6.89 17.63
N ALA A 108 1.22 8.14 17.50
CA ALA A 108 1.65 8.69 16.20
C ALA A 108 2.77 9.75 16.24
N GLY A 109 3.31 10.08 17.41
CA GLY A 109 4.11 11.31 17.60
C GLY A 109 5.62 11.16 17.69
N LEU A 110 6.19 10.00 17.38
CA LEU A 110 7.65 9.81 17.42
C LEU A 110 8.31 10.43 16.18
N TYR A 111 9.19 11.41 16.41
CA TYR A 111 10.17 11.87 15.42
C TYR A 111 11.48 11.11 15.63
N THR A 112 12.07 10.55 14.58
CA THR A 112 13.22 9.65 14.72
C THR A 112 14.02 9.52 13.42
N THR A 113 15.09 8.74 13.46
CA THR A 113 15.92 8.35 12.31
C THR A 113 15.88 6.83 12.12
N PRO A 114 16.24 6.31 10.93
CA PRO A 114 16.34 4.87 10.73
C PRO A 114 17.35 4.20 11.69
N SER A 115 18.44 4.88 12.02
CA SER A 115 19.48 4.38 12.93
C SER A 115 18.98 4.27 14.37
N ASP A 116 18.26 5.28 14.86
CA ASP A 116 17.67 5.23 16.20
C ASP A 116 16.59 4.14 16.32
N LEU A 117 15.70 4.02 15.32
CA LEU A 117 14.73 2.92 15.30
C LEU A 117 15.40 1.55 15.18
N ALA A 118 16.60 1.46 14.59
CA ALA A 118 17.36 0.23 14.57
C ALA A 118 17.88 -0.14 15.97
N HIS A 119 18.24 0.85 16.81
CA HIS A 119 18.55 0.60 18.23
C HIS A 119 17.34 0.04 18.99
N TRP A 120 16.16 0.64 18.80
CA TRP A 120 14.90 0.13 19.35
C TRP A 120 14.61 -1.31 18.92
N LEU A 121 14.72 -1.58 17.61
CA LEU A 121 14.45 -2.91 17.07
C LEU A 121 15.48 -3.95 17.53
N ALA A 122 16.77 -3.57 17.62
CA ALA A 122 17.82 -4.43 18.16
C ALA A 122 17.59 -4.76 19.64
N ALA A 123 16.99 -3.84 20.41
CA ALA A 123 16.63 -4.10 21.80
C ALA A 123 15.55 -5.17 21.94
N ALA A 124 14.71 -5.40 20.92
CA ALA A 124 13.74 -6.49 20.92
C ALA A 124 14.37 -7.88 20.69
N MET A 125 15.69 -7.97 20.56
CA MET A 125 16.43 -9.20 20.25
C MET A 125 17.62 -9.37 21.22
N PRO A 126 18.09 -10.60 21.45
CA PRO A 126 19.39 -10.82 22.09
C PRO A 126 20.51 -10.11 21.31
N GLY A 127 21.46 -9.51 22.02
CA GLY A 127 22.60 -8.84 21.41
C GLY A 127 23.82 -9.74 21.27
N GLY A 128 24.89 -9.18 20.70
CA GLY A 128 26.20 -9.81 20.72
C GLY A 128 26.73 -9.97 22.14
N ALA A 129 27.68 -10.89 22.34
CA ALA A 129 28.41 -11.07 23.60
C ALA A 129 27.52 -11.28 24.85
N GLY A 130 26.32 -11.85 24.69
CA GLY A 130 25.43 -12.19 25.81
C GLY A 130 24.58 -11.02 26.32
N GLU A 131 24.52 -9.92 25.57
CA GLU A 131 23.68 -8.77 25.93
C GLU A 131 22.18 -9.16 25.90
N PRO A 132 21.44 -9.01 27.02
CA PRO A 132 20.06 -9.48 27.11
C PRO A 132 19.13 -8.64 26.24
N ALA A 133 18.11 -9.30 25.68
CA ALA A 133 16.99 -8.61 25.05
C ALA A 133 16.32 -7.66 26.07
N GLY A 134 15.81 -6.54 25.58
CA GLY A 134 15.27 -5.43 26.38
C GLY A 134 16.31 -4.38 26.79
N ARG A 135 17.61 -4.70 26.72
CA ARG A 135 18.73 -3.74 26.91
C ARG A 135 18.63 -2.88 28.18
N GLY A 136 18.12 -3.48 29.26
CA GLY A 136 17.93 -2.81 30.55
C GLY A 136 16.71 -1.91 30.64
N VAL A 137 16.01 -1.63 29.53
CA VAL A 137 14.72 -0.93 29.52
C VAL A 137 13.59 -1.87 29.89
N LEU A 138 13.60 -3.07 29.32
CA LEU A 138 12.68 -4.16 29.68
C LEU A 138 13.47 -5.36 30.18
N SER A 139 12.88 -6.13 31.10
CA SER A 139 13.39 -7.47 31.40
C SER A 139 13.09 -8.40 30.21
N PRO A 140 13.86 -9.49 30.03
CA PRO A 140 13.57 -10.50 29.01
C PRO A 140 12.15 -11.07 29.12
N GLU A 141 11.63 -11.23 30.35
CA GLU A 141 10.29 -11.76 30.62
C GLU A 141 9.19 -10.79 30.17
N THR A 142 9.33 -9.49 30.47
CA THR A 142 8.38 -8.47 30.01
C THR A 142 8.41 -8.34 28.50
N LEU A 143 9.60 -8.38 27.88
CA LEU A 143 9.71 -8.40 26.43
C LEU A 143 9.06 -9.66 25.82
N GLN A 144 9.22 -10.84 26.45
CA GLN A 144 8.57 -12.06 26.00
C GLN A 144 7.03 -11.93 26.05
N GLN A 145 6.48 -11.30 27.08
CA GLN A 145 5.05 -10.99 27.14
C GLN A 145 4.64 -10.05 26.01
N MET A 146 5.45 -9.02 25.74
CA MET A 146 5.22 -8.07 24.64
C MET A 146 5.16 -8.77 23.27
N LEU A 147 5.95 -9.82 23.08
CA LEU A 147 6.05 -10.56 21.82
C LEU A 147 5.18 -11.83 21.78
N THR A 148 4.37 -12.08 22.82
CA THR A 148 3.41 -13.19 22.82
C THR A 148 2.20 -12.81 21.97
N PRO A 149 1.89 -13.59 20.90
CA PRO A 149 0.73 -13.31 20.06
C PRO A 149 -0.57 -13.56 20.81
N LEU A 150 -1.57 -12.70 20.59
CA LEU A 150 -2.97 -13.00 20.86
C LEU A 150 -3.42 -14.23 20.07
N ASP A 151 -4.55 -14.82 20.47
CA ASP A 151 -5.22 -15.85 19.67
C ASP A 151 -5.50 -15.31 18.24
N PRO A 152 -4.94 -15.92 17.18
CA PRO A 152 -5.13 -15.44 15.80
C PRO A 152 -6.60 -15.41 15.36
N THR A 153 -7.48 -16.20 15.99
CA THR A 153 -8.92 -16.21 15.68
C THR A 153 -9.62 -14.91 16.05
N LEU A 154 -9.00 -14.09 16.92
CA LEU A 154 -9.49 -12.76 17.27
C LEU A 154 -9.11 -11.71 16.21
N THR A 155 -8.30 -12.06 15.22
CA THR A 155 -7.81 -11.15 14.17
C THR A 155 -8.35 -11.50 12.79
N THR A 156 -8.32 -10.53 11.87
CA THR A 156 -8.69 -10.75 10.46
C THR A 156 -7.49 -10.99 9.56
N TRP A 157 -6.28 -11.05 10.13
CA TRP A 157 -5.04 -11.24 9.39
C TRP A 157 -4.67 -12.71 9.17
N GLY A 158 -5.62 -13.62 9.39
CA GLY A 158 -5.51 -15.07 9.18
C GLY A 158 -4.63 -15.80 10.19
N PRO A 159 -4.47 -17.12 10.04
CA PRO A 159 -3.99 -17.99 11.12
C PRO A 159 -2.49 -17.86 11.45
N ASP A 160 -1.72 -17.22 10.58
CA ASP A 160 -0.27 -17.09 10.69
C ASP A 160 0.18 -15.73 11.27
N SER A 161 -0.75 -14.82 11.53
CA SER A 161 -0.45 -13.45 11.95
C SER A 161 -1.39 -13.03 13.07
N SER A 162 -0.84 -12.43 14.10
CA SER A 162 -1.59 -11.90 15.25
C SER A 162 -0.92 -10.62 15.77
N TYR A 163 -1.39 -10.10 16.89
CA TYR A 163 -0.84 -8.93 17.56
C TYR A 163 -0.30 -9.31 18.94
N GLY A 164 0.85 -8.77 19.32
CA GLY A 164 1.36 -8.74 20.68
C GLY A 164 1.09 -7.38 21.33
N LEU A 165 1.89 -6.97 22.30
CA LEU A 165 1.80 -5.62 22.88
C LEU A 165 2.61 -4.64 22.03
N GLY A 166 2.06 -4.21 20.90
CA GLY A 166 2.69 -3.21 20.01
C GLY A 166 3.52 -3.76 18.87
N TYR A 167 3.43 -5.05 18.59
CA TYR A 167 3.98 -5.68 17.39
C TYR A 167 2.96 -6.57 16.72
N LEU A 168 2.95 -6.56 15.39
CA LEU A 168 2.43 -7.67 14.60
C LEU A 168 3.39 -8.84 14.74
N ILE A 169 2.86 -10.00 15.12
CA ILE A 169 3.60 -11.25 15.27
C ILE A 169 3.17 -12.19 14.16
N THR A 170 4.08 -12.56 13.27
CA THR A 170 3.82 -13.44 12.14
C THR A 170 4.70 -14.69 12.21
N THR A 171 4.09 -15.86 12.09
CA THR A 171 4.80 -17.14 11.94
C THR A 171 4.84 -17.51 10.46
N LEU A 172 6.03 -17.56 9.89
CA LEU A 172 6.24 -17.95 8.49
C LEU A 172 5.99 -19.45 8.28
N ARG A 173 5.84 -19.92 7.03
CA ARG A 173 5.57 -21.34 6.72
C ARG A 173 6.73 -22.24 7.16
N ASN A 174 7.95 -21.71 7.17
CA ASN A 174 9.12 -22.42 7.64
C ASN A 174 9.27 -22.41 9.18
N GLY A 175 8.29 -21.87 9.91
CA GLY A 175 8.28 -21.79 11.37
C GLY A 175 9.04 -20.59 11.95
N THR A 176 9.71 -19.78 11.12
CA THR A 176 10.40 -18.57 11.59
C THR A 176 9.38 -17.56 12.10
N ARG A 177 9.65 -17.00 13.29
CA ARG A 177 8.84 -15.92 13.85
C ARG A 177 9.39 -14.57 13.38
N MET A 178 8.47 -13.70 12.98
CA MET A 178 8.75 -12.32 12.60
C MET A 178 7.94 -11.39 13.49
N ILE A 179 8.58 -10.34 13.98
CA ILE A 179 7.91 -9.22 14.64
C ILE A 179 7.96 -8.03 13.69
N SER A 180 6.88 -7.25 13.59
CA SER A 180 6.83 -6.10 12.69
C SER A 180 5.86 -5.04 13.16
N HIS A 181 6.00 -3.81 12.64
CA HIS A 181 5.00 -2.76 12.80
C HIS A 181 5.09 -1.80 11.61
N GLY A 182 3.92 -1.40 11.09
CA GLY A 182 3.82 -0.37 10.05
C GLY A 182 3.53 1.00 10.66
N GLY A 183 3.86 2.07 9.97
CA GLY A 183 3.47 3.43 10.33
C GLY A 183 2.95 4.17 9.11
N ASP A 184 1.84 4.87 9.29
CA ASP A 184 1.17 5.62 8.24
C ASP A 184 0.62 6.92 8.81
N ASN A 185 1.40 8.00 8.67
CA ASN A 185 0.97 9.36 8.92
C ASN A 185 0.91 10.08 7.57
N GLN A 186 0.12 11.15 7.44
CA GLN A 186 0.07 11.92 6.20
C GLN A 186 1.47 12.43 5.82
N GLY A 187 1.91 12.11 4.62
CA GLY A 187 3.24 12.42 4.09
C GLY A 187 4.39 11.57 4.65
N TRP A 188 4.11 10.54 5.45
CA TRP A 188 5.13 9.67 6.06
C TRP A 188 4.72 8.20 6.02
N LYS A 189 5.68 7.32 5.72
CA LYS A 189 5.48 5.87 5.71
C LYS A 189 6.64 5.19 6.41
N ALA A 190 6.34 4.24 7.29
CA ALA A 190 7.34 3.51 8.05
C ALA A 190 7.04 2.01 8.06
N GLN A 191 8.09 1.20 8.05
CA GLN A 191 7.97 -0.23 8.30
C GLN A 191 9.19 -0.67 9.09
N VAL A 192 8.95 -1.37 10.20
CA VAL A 192 9.98 -2.11 10.93
C VAL A 192 9.63 -3.59 10.90
N ALA A 193 10.65 -4.43 10.84
CA ALA A 193 10.50 -5.86 11.02
C ALA A 193 11.80 -6.51 11.49
N ALA A 194 11.69 -7.51 12.34
CA ALA A 194 12.83 -8.29 12.82
C ALA A 194 12.51 -9.79 12.87
N LEU A 195 13.57 -10.58 12.78
CA LEU A 195 13.63 -12.01 12.99
C LEU A 195 14.46 -12.24 14.27
N PRO A 196 13.84 -12.21 15.47
CA PRO A 196 14.58 -12.22 16.73
C PRO A 196 15.54 -13.41 16.88
N GLU A 197 15.16 -14.57 16.36
CA GLU A 197 15.95 -15.80 16.41
C GLU A 197 17.17 -15.77 15.47
N LYS A 198 17.15 -14.91 14.45
CA LYS A 198 18.27 -14.72 13.51
C LYS A 198 19.14 -13.50 13.85
N GLY A 199 18.66 -12.61 14.71
CA GLY A 199 19.32 -11.33 14.99
C GLY A 199 19.31 -10.37 13.79
N GLU A 200 18.35 -10.51 12.90
CA GLU A 200 18.21 -9.70 11.69
C GLU A 200 17.02 -8.76 11.79
N GLY A 201 17.15 -7.53 11.30
CA GLY A 201 16.07 -6.56 11.27
C GLY A 201 16.21 -5.54 10.16
N ILE A 202 15.09 -4.90 9.82
CA ILE A 202 15.01 -3.82 8.84
C ILE A 202 14.17 -2.68 9.40
N VAL A 203 14.61 -1.46 9.10
CA VAL A 203 13.88 -0.21 9.32
C VAL A 203 13.79 0.51 7.98
N ILE A 204 12.57 0.88 7.58
CA ILE A 204 12.27 1.56 6.33
C ILE A 204 11.47 2.80 6.68
N LEU A 205 11.99 3.99 6.35
CA LEU A 205 11.28 5.26 6.50
C LEU A 205 11.22 5.96 5.14
N ALA A 206 10.06 6.55 4.82
CA ALA A 206 9.85 7.38 3.65
C ALA A 206 8.98 8.58 3.98
N ASN A 207 9.22 9.69 3.29
CA ASN A 207 8.58 10.99 3.48
C ASN A 207 7.55 11.30 2.38
N SER A 208 6.85 10.28 1.86
CA SER A 208 5.79 10.49 0.88
C SER A 208 4.66 9.49 1.03
N ASP A 209 3.42 9.93 0.88
CA ASP A 209 2.26 9.03 0.82
C ASP A 209 2.37 8.01 -0.33
N SER A 210 2.97 8.42 -1.45
CA SER A 210 3.21 7.55 -2.61
C SER A 210 4.17 6.39 -2.33
N ALA A 211 4.91 6.46 -1.21
CA ALA A 211 5.87 5.44 -0.80
C ALA A 211 5.23 4.25 -0.09
N ALA A 212 3.93 4.28 0.24
CA ALA A 212 3.26 3.21 0.99
C ALA A 212 3.51 1.83 0.39
N ARG A 213 3.37 1.71 -0.94
CA ARG A 213 3.60 0.46 -1.67
C ARG A 213 5.07 0.00 -1.62
N LEU A 214 5.99 0.95 -1.71
CA LEU A 214 7.43 0.68 -1.65
C LEU A 214 7.83 0.17 -0.26
N VAL A 215 7.36 0.85 0.79
CA VAL A 215 7.71 0.62 2.19
C VAL A 215 7.08 -0.66 2.73
N HIS A 216 5.75 -0.79 2.63
CA HIS A 216 5.03 -1.90 3.27
C HIS A 216 5.03 -3.19 2.44
N TYR A 217 5.41 -3.14 1.17
CA TYR A 217 5.40 -4.32 0.31
C TYR A 217 6.69 -4.53 -0.44
N ASP A 218 7.13 -3.64 -1.34
CA ASP A 218 8.27 -3.98 -2.20
C ASP A 218 9.54 -4.29 -1.42
N VAL A 219 10.00 -3.35 -0.59
CA VAL A 219 11.26 -3.50 0.16
C VAL A 219 11.08 -4.50 1.31
N PHE A 220 9.97 -4.42 2.05
CA PHE A 220 9.66 -5.34 3.13
C PHE A 220 9.55 -6.81 2.68
N CYS A 221 8.83 -7.07 1.58
CA CYS A 221 8.67 -8.43 1.05
C CYS A 221 9.97 -8.96 0.42
N MET A 222 10.78 -8.09 -0.20
CA MET A 222 12.10 -8.48 -0.71
C MET A 222 13.06 -8.83 0.44
N TRP A 223 13.10 -8.01 1.49
CA TRP A 223 13.93 -8.28 2.66
C TRP A 223 13.50 -9.56 3.37
N SER A 224 12.18 -9.76 3.59
CA SER A 224 11.70 -10.97 4.26
C SER A 224 12.05 -12.24 3.50
N ASP A 225 11.92 -12.25 2.16
CA ASP A 225 12.30 -13.39 1.32
C ASP A 225 13.80 -13.72 1.49
N TRP A 226 14.65 -12.70 1.43
CA TRP A 226 16.09 -12.84 1.58
C TRP A 226 16.53 -13.26 2.99
N ALA A 227 16.00 -12.61 4.02
CA ALA A 227 16.39 -12.80 5.43
C ALA A 227 15.79 -14.09 6.01
N ALA A 228 14.53 -14.38 5.69
CA ALA A 228 13.81 -15.50 6.29
C ALA A 228 13.81 -16.77 5.43
N ASP A 229 14.16 -16.70 4.15
CA ASP A 229 13.92 -17.76 3.15
C ASP A 229 12.42 -18.17 3.07
N ASP A 230 11.54 -17.23 3.44
CA ASP A 230 10.08 -17.27 3.25
C ASP A 230 9.55 -15.84 3.42
N THR A 231 8.30 -15.60 3.05
CA THR A 231 7.67 -14.27 3.19
C THR A 231 6.34 -14.34 3.92
N PRO A 232 5.88 -13.26 4.57
CA PRO A 232 4.53 -13.21 5.13
C PRO A 232 3.45 -13.51 4.06
N ARG A 233 2.29 -14.04 4.47
CA ARG A 233 1.21 -14.36 3.52
C ARG A 233 0.80 -13.16 2.66
N ILE A 234 0.75 -11.96 3.23
CA ILE A 234 0.43 -10.73 2.50
C ILE A 234 1.39 -10.48 1.33
N CYS A 235 2.69 -10.79 1.51
CA CYS A 235 3.71 -10.68 0.48
C CYS A 235 3.48 -11.70 -0.63
N ARG A 236 3.21 -12.97 -0.27
CA ARG A 236 2.92 -14.04 -1.23
C ARG A 236 1.68 -13.72 -2.07
N THR A 237 0.58 -13.31 -1.43
CA THR A 237 -0.65 -12.93 -2.13
C THR A 237 -0.41 -11.79 -3.12
N ARG A 238 0.39 -10.77 -2.76
CA ARG A 238 0.76 -9.70 -3.70
C ARG A 238 1.65 -10.19 -4.84
N GLN A 239 2.61 -11.07 -4.56
CA GLN A 239 3.44 -11.67 -5.62
C GLN A 239 2.60 -12.50 -6.61
N GLU A 240 1.61 -13.25 -6.13
CA GLU A 240 0.65 -13.99 -6.96
C GLU A 240 -0.22 -13.05 -7.80
N GLN A 241 -0.72 -11.97 -7.22
CA GLN A 241 -1.44 -10.91 -7.95
C GLN A 241 -0.57 -10.32 -9.07
N LYS A 242 0.69 -9.98 -8.76
CA LYS A 242 1.65 -9.51 -9.76
C LYS A 242 1.86 -10.52 -10.89
N LYS A 243 2.13 -11.78 -10.57
CA LYS A 243 2.28 -12.86 -11.57
C LYS A 243 1.04 -13.00 -12.44
N THR A 244 -0.13 -12.94 -11.83
CA THR A 244 -1.43 -13.00 -12.52
C THR A 244 -1.59 -11.83 -13.50
N VAL A 245 -1.35 -10.60 -13.04
CA VAL A 245 -1.45 -9.40 -13.90
C VAL A 245 -0.45 -9.45 -15.05
N VAL A 246 0.79 -9.86 -14.81
CA VAL A 246 1.79 -10.05 -15.86
C VAL A 246 1.37 -11.12 -16.86
N GLY A 247 0.91 -12.28 -16.37
CA GLY A 247 0.43 -13.38 -17.21
C GLY A 247 -0.76 -12.98 -18.07
N MET A 248 -1.74 -12.26 -17.50
CA MET A 248 -2.87 -11.70 -18.24
C MET A 248 -2.40 -10.71 -19.32
N SER A 249 -1.49 -9.78 -18.96
CA SER A 249 -0.94 -8.78 -19.89
C SER A 249 -0.20 -9.45 -21.05
N ALA A 250 0.65 -10.43 -20.76
CA ALA A 250 1.40 -11.18 -21.76
C ALA A 250 0.46 -11.98 -22.69
N SER A 251 -0.55 -12.64 -22.13
CA SER A 251 -1.54 -13.41 -22.88
C SER A 251 -2.35 -12.52 -23.82
N LEU A 252 -2.91 -11.42 -23.30
CA LEU A 252 -3.65 -10.44 -24.10
C LEU A 252 -2.77 -9.78 -25.16
N GLY A 253 -1.50 -9.52 -24.84
CA GLY A 253 -0.52 -8.98 -25.78
C GLY A 253 -0.16 -9.95 -26.90
N ALA A 254 0.00 -11.24 -26.59
CA ALA A 254 0.26 -12.28 -27.58
C ALA A 254 -0.93 -12.46 -28.54
N ILE A 255 -2.17 -12.48 -28.01
CA ILE A 255 -3.39 -12.53 -28.82
C ILE A 255 -3.48 -11.28 -29.72
N LEU A 256 -3.15 -10.10 -29.19
CA LEU A 256 -3.11 -8.87 -29.98
C LEU A 256 -2.07 -8.97 -31.11
N GLY A 257 -0.89 -9.48 -30.81
CA GLY A 257 0.17 -9.70 -31.80
C GLY A 257 -0.27 -10.63 -32.92
N LEU A 258 -0.89 -11.77 -32.58
CA LEU A 258 -1.46 -12.71 -33.56
C LEU A 258 -2.57 -12.06 -34.40
N TYR A 259 -3.43 -11.27 -33.77
CA TYR A 259 -4.49 -10.52 -34.45
C TYR A 259 -3.91 -9.52 -35.46
N VAL A 260 -2.97 -8.68 -35.03
CA VAL A 260 -2.31 -7.68 -35.89
C VAL A 260 -1.54 -8.36 -37.01
N TRP A 261 -0.83 -9.46 -36.73
CA TRP A 261 -0.12 -10.26 -37.73
C TRP A 261 -1.07 -10.86 -38.77
N TRP A 262 -2.19 -11.46 -38.33
CA TRP A 262 -3.21 -11.97 -39.22
C TRP A 262 -3.83 -10.88 -40.10
N VAL A 263 -4.09 -9.70 -39.52
CA VAL A 263 -4.54 -8.53 -40.27
C VAL A 263 -3.50 -8.13 -41.32
N ALA A 264 -2.22 -8.05 -40.96
CA ALA A 264 -1.14 -7.72 -41.88
C ALA A 264 -1.02 -8.73 -43.03
N LEU A 265 -1.09 -10.03 -42.74
CA LEU A 265 -1.11 -11.09 -43.76
C LEU A 265 -2.32 -10.96 -44.68
N SER A 266 -3.50 -10.61 -44.14
CA SER A 266 -4.70 -10.41 -44.95
C SER A 266 -4.58 -9.21 -45.90
N ILE A 267 -3.82 -8.17 -45.50
CA ILE A 267 -3.52 -7.02 -46.35
C ILE A 267 -2.50 -7.41 -47.42
N ARG A 268 -1.38 -8.05 -47.04
CA ARG A 268 -0.35 -8.54 -47.99
C ARG A 268 -0.92 -9.50 -49.03
N GLY A 269 -1.76 -10.44 -48.60
CA GLY A 269 -2.45 -11.39 -49.49
C GLY A 269 -3.61 -10.78 -50.28
N GLY A 270 -3.82 -9.46 -50.23
CA GLY A 270 -4.86 -8.75 -50.98
C GLY A 270 -6.30 -9.04 -50.53
N ARG A 271 -6.51 -9.82 -49.47
CA ARG A 271 -7.85 -10.12 -48.89
C ARG A 271 -8.45 -8.90 -48.21
N ARG A 272 -7.60 -7.99 -47.70
CA ARG A 272 -8.00 -6.70 -47.15
C ARG A 272 -7.29 -5.53 -47.82
N ARG A 273 -7.99 -4.41 -47.96
CA ARG A 273 -7.39 -3.13 -48.36
C ARG A 273 -7.68 -2.06 -47.32
N LEU A 274 -6.67 -1.26 -47.04
CA LEU A 274 -6.81 -0.05 -46.24
C LEU A 274 -7.53 0.99 -47.09
N THR A 275 -8.67 1.49 -46.61
CA THR A 275 -9.35 2.61 -47.26
C THR A 275 -9.48 3.73 -46.24
N TRP A 276 -8.72 4.80 -46.45
CA TRP A 276 -8.83 6.04 -45.69
C TRP A 276 -10.15 6.70 -46.09
N ALA A 277 -11.19 6.37 -45.32
CA ALA A 277 -12.50 6.99 -45.07
C ALA A 277 -13.23 7.94 -46.05
N ALA A 278 -12.67 8.46 -47.15
CA ALA A 278 -13.31 9.51 -47.93
C ALA A 278 -14.54 9.08 -48.76
N ALA A 279 -14.86 7.79 -48.88
CA ALA A 279 -15.81 7.31 -49.89
C ALA A 279 -17.03 6.50 -49.39
N ARG A 280 -17.37 6.46 -48.08
CA ARG A 280 -18.57 5.73 -47.61
C ARG A 280 -19.29 6.37 -46.40
N PRO A 281 -20.64 6.24 -46.34
CA PRO A 281 -21.42 6.69 -45.19
C PRO A 281 -21.11 5.87 -43.91
N LEU A 282 -21.12 6.54 -42.76
CA LEU A 282 -20.98 5.96 -41.44
C LEU A 282 -22.22 5.15 -41.11
N THR A 283 -22.20 3.83 -41.34
CA THR A 283 -23.31 2.96 -40.91
C THR A 283 -23.27 2.75 -39.39
N PRO A 284 -24.42 2.55 -38.71
CA PRO A 284 -24.47 2.34 -37.27
C PRO A 284 -23.54 1.22 -36.77
N ARG A 285 -23.45 0.12 -37.55
CA ARG A 285 -22.54 -1.00 -37.24
C ARG A 285 -21.05 -0.62 -37.30
N ARG A 286 -20.67 0.28 -38.21
CA ARG A 286 -19.28 0.75 -38.35
C ARG A 286 -18.95 1.75 -37.25
N LEU A 287 -19.88 2.63 -36.93
CA LEU A 287 -19.78 3.57 -35.82
C LEU A 287 -19.58 2.80 -34.50
N LEU A 288 -20.38 1.77 -34.25
CA LEU A 288 -20.27 0.94 -33.04
C LEU A 288 -18.89 0.28 -32.89
N ARG A 289 -18.28 -0.18 -34.00
CA ARG A 289 -16.94 -0.80 -34.00
C ARG A 289 -15.80 0.19 -33.74
N ILE A 290 -16.03 1.48 -33.95
CA ILE A 290 -15.07 2.55 -33.68
C ILE A 290 -15.28 3.07 -32.26
N VAL A 291 -16.54 3.33 -31.89
CA VAL A 291 -16.89 3.99 -30.63
C VAL A 291 -16.71 3.05 -29.44
N LEU A 292 -17.14 1.77 -29.52
CA LEU A 292 -17.07 0.88 -28.36
C LEU A 292 -15.64 0.65 -27.84
N PRO A 293 -14.63 0.34 -28.68
CA PRO A 293 -13.27 0.13 -28.17
C PRO A 293 -12.63 1.41 -27.62
N ALA A 294 -12.90 2.55 -28.26
CA ALA A 294 -12.42 3.86 -27.78
C ALA A 294 -13.08 4.24 -26.45
N LEU A 295 -14.40 4.03 -26.33
CA LEU A 295 -15.15 4.27 -25.10
C LEU A 295 -14.68 3.33 -23.99
N PHE A 296 -14.44 2.05 -24.28
CA PHE A 296 -13.90 1.11 -23.29
C PHE A 296 -12.52 1.55 -22.78
N ALA A 297 -11.60 1.94 -23.66
CA ALA A 297 -10.28 2.42 -23.25
C ALA A 297 -10.37 3.70 -22.40
N LEU A 298 -11.26 4.62 -22.77
CA LEU A 298 -11.54 5.82 -21.99
C LEU A 298 -12.11 5.47 -20.61
N LEU A 299 -13.16 4.66 -20.54
CA LEU A 299 -13.78 4.25 -19.28
C LEU A 299 -12.79 3.48 -18.39
N TRP A 300 -11.93 2.64 -18.96
CA TRP A 300 -10.85 1.97 -18.23
C TRP A 300 -9.88 2.99 -17.62
N TYR A 301 -9.43 3.97 -18.42
CA TYR A 301 -8.53 5.00 -17.93
C TYR A 301 -9.17 5.84 -16.81
N LEU A 302 -10.42 6.28 -17.00
CA LEU A 302 -11.15 7.05 -15.99
C LEU A 302 -11.36 6.22 -14.71
N ALA A 303 -11.68 4.94 -14.83
CA ALA A 303 -11.92 4.07 -13.68
C ALA A 303 -10.66 3.83 -12.85
N TRP A 304 -9.48 3.68 -13.48
CA TRP A 304 -8.27 3.22 -12.78
C TRP A 304 -7.24 4.32 -12.51
N HIS A 305 -7.11 5.29 -13.41
CA HIS A 305 -6.03 6.30 -13.41
C HIS A 305 -6.50 7.70 -13.03
N THR A 306 -7.76 7.85 -12.65
CA THR A 306 -8.33 9.10 -12.15
C THR A 306 -9.06 8.90 -10.83
N GLU A 307 -9.39 9.99 -10.16
CA GLU A 307 -10.13 10.01 -8.91
C GLU A 307 -11.65 9.93 -9.11
N ILE A 308 -12.12 9.86 -10.36
CA ILE A 308 -13.57 9.87 -10.67
C ILE A 308 -14.27 8.69 -10.01
N LEU A 309 -13.74 7.48 -10.15
CA LEU A 309 -14.37 6.30 -9.56
C LEU A 309 -14.42 6.37 -8.02
N PRO A 310 -13.30 6.65 -7.31
CA PRO A 310 -13.33 6.94 -5.88
C PRO A 310 -14.34 8.02 -5.49
N ALA A 311 -14.34 9.17 -6.17
CA ALA A 311 -15.26 10.27 -5.88
C ALA A 311 -16.74 9.86 -5.99
N LEU A 312 -17.08 9.02 -6.98
CA LEU A 312 -18.42 8.47 -7.17
C LEU A 312 -18.81 7.44 -6.11
N THR A 313 -17.84 6.68 -5.58
CA THR A 313 -18.08 5.63 -4.57
C THR A 313 -17.87 6.09 -3.13
N GLY A 314 -17.62 7.39 -2.90
CA GLY A 314 -17.32 7.93 -1.56
C GLY A 314 -15.94 7.52 -1.02
N GLY A 315 -14.99 7.22 -1.92
CA GLY A 315 -13.60 6.97 -1.58
C GLY A 315 -12.84 8.26 -1.22
N PRO A 316 -11.69 8.13 -0.54
CA PRO A 316 -10.87 9.28 -0.15
C PRO A 316 -10.33 10.04 -1.38
N PRO A 317 -10.26 11.38 -1.33
CA PRO A 317 -9.69 12.20 -2.41
C PRO A 317 -8.19 11.96 -2.55
N GLY A 318 -7.63 12.20 -3.74
CA GLY A 318 -6.19 12.07 -4.01
C GLY A 318 -5.70 10.63 -4.25
N ILE A 319 -6.53 9.60 -4.04
CA ILE A 319 -6.14 8.20 -4.23
C ILE A 319 -6.72 7.65 -5.53
N LYS A 320 -5.86 7.18 -6.43
CA LYS A 320 -6.28 6.49 -7.66
C LYS A 320 -6.39 4.99 -7.38
N PRO A 321 -7.38 4.27 -7.94
CA PRO A 321 -7.44 2.80 -7.79
C PRO A 321 -6.16 2.09 -8.27
N TYR A 322 -5.47 2.66 -9.26
CA TYR A 322 -4.15 2.22 -9.71
C TYR A 322 -3.08 2.20 -8.60
N ASP A 323 -3.12 3.12 -7.64
CA ASP A 323 -2.08 3.25 -6.61
C ASP A 323 -2.02 2.02 -5.69
N ASN A 324 -3.13 1.30 -5.58
CA ASN A 324 -3.25 0.05 -4.82
C ASN A 324 -2.86 -1.21 -5.61
N MET A 325 -2.71 -1.08 -6.93
CA MET A 325 -2.37 -2.18 -7.83
C MET A 325 -0.86 -2.40 -7.92
N PRO A 326 -0.40 -3.63 -8.27
CA PRO A 326 1.02 -3.86 -8.55
C PRO A 326 1.47 -2.99 -9.73
N ARG A 327 2.74 -2.55 -9.75
CA ARG A 327 3.30 -1.69 -10.83
C ARG A 327 3.06 -2.27 -12.22
N GLU A 328 3.08 -3.60 -12.31
CA GLU A 328 2.87 -4.38 -13.53
C GLU A 328 1.47 -4.18 -14.14
N PHE A 329 0.49 -3.67 -13.38
CA PHE A 329 -0.83 -3.30 -13.89
C PHE A 329 -0.77 -2.24 -15.01
N ARG A 330 0.33 -1.47 -15.09
CA ARG A 330 0.59 -0.58 -16.24
C ARG A 330 0.63 -1.33 -17.57
N TRP A 331 1.14 -2.56 -17.57
CA TRP A 331 1.21 -3.39 -18.78
C TRP A 331 -0.16 -3.86 -19.23
N LEU A 332 -1.03 -4.21 -18.27
CA LEU A 332 -2.41 -4.56 -18.58
C LEU A 332 -3.14 -3.38 -19.21
N THR A 333 -3.01 -2.19 -18.60
CA THR A 333 -3.57 -0.95 -19.16
C THR A 333 -3.03 -0.68 -20.56
N PHE A 334 -1.71 -0.77 -20.76
CA PHE A 334 -1.07 -0.55 -22.06
C PHE A 334 -1.63 -1.51 -23.14
N VAL A 335 -1.73 -2.80 -22.84
CA VAL A 335 -2.23 -3.81 -23.77
C VAL A 335 -3.70 -3.57 -24.11
N LEU A 336 -4.54 -3.19 -23.14
CA LEU A 336 -5.95 -2.88 -23.37
C LEU A 336 -6.13 -1.63 -24.27
N VAL A 337 -5.31 -0.60 -24.07
CA VAL A 337 -5.31 0.59 -24.93
C VAL A 337 -4.85 0.25 -26.36
N CYS A 338 -3.84 -0.61 -26.50
CA CYS A 338 -3.39 -1.11 -27.80
C CYS A 338 -4.48 -1.92 -28.51
N TRP A 339 -5.23 -2.76 -27.78
CA TRP A 339 -6.40 -3.46 -28.30
C TRP A 339 -7.46 -2.49 -28.83
N GLY A 340 -7.82 -1.48 -28.03
CA GLY A 340 -8.78 -0.45 -28.45
C GLY A 340 -8.35 0.25 -29.74
N SER A 341 -7.07 0.60 -29.83
CA SER A 341 -6.47 1.24 -31.02
C SER A 341 -6.48 0.31 -32.24
N ALA A 342 -6.10 -0.95 -32.06
CA ALA A 342 -6.08 -1.94 -33.13
C ALA A 342 -7.48 -2.25 -33.67
N LEU A 343 -8.46 -2.46 -32.80
CA LEU A 343 -9.86 -2.71 -33.20
C LEU A 343 -10.47 -1.50 -33.92
N THR A 344 -10.18 -0.30 -33.44
CA THR A 344 -10.62 0.95 -34.10
C THR A 344 -10.01 1.08 -35.49
N THR A 345 -8.70 0.83 -35.62
CA THR A 345 -7.99 0.90 -36.91
C THR A 345 -8.50 -0.12 -37.91
N THR A 346 -8.76 -1.36 -37.48
CA THR A 346 -9.26 -2.40 -38.39
C THR A 346 -10.70 -2.20 -38.83
N ALA A 347 -11.50 -1.37 -38.13
CA ALA A 347 -12.83 -0.98 -38.60
C ALA A 347 -12.79 -0.23 -39.95
N PHE A 348 -11.64 0.36 -40.29
CA PHE A 348 -11.39 1.02 -41.58
C PHE A 348 -10.93 0.06 -42.70
N LEU A 349 -10.61 -1.20 -42.40
CA LEU A 349 -10.20 -2.20 -43.40
C LEU A 349 -11.41 -2.78 -44.15
N GLN A 350 -11.28 -3.00 -45.46
CA GLN A 350 -12.30 -3.65 -46.29
C GLN A 350 -11.95 -5.11 -46.57
N LYS A 351 -12.90 -6.04 -46.49
CA LYS A 351 -12.77 -7.38 -47.10
C LYS A 351 -13.04 -7.29 -48.61
N ARG A 352 -12.18 -7.87 -49.45
CA ARG A 352 -12.43 -7.99 -50.89
C ARG A 352 -13.66 -8.88 -51.11
N ARG A 353 -14.68 -8.43 -51.83
CA ARG A 353 -15.76 -9.33 -52.31
C ARG A 353 -15.15 -10.28 -53.34
N PRO A 354 -15.48 -11.58 -53.33
CA PRO A 354 -15.10 -12.47 -54.43
C PRO A 354 -15.63 -11.90 -55.75
N ARG A 355 -14.83 -11.97 -56.83
CA ARG A 355 -15.34 -11.66 -58.17
C ARG A 355 -16.53 -12.60 -58.41
N PRO A 356 -17.69 -12.11 -58.88
CA PRO A 356 -18.72 -13.01 -59.37
C PRO A 356 -18.09 -13.90 -60.45
N GLU A 357 -18.31 -15.21 -60.38
CA GLU A 357 -17.95 -16.13 -61.47
C GLU A 357 -18.54 -15.59 -62.78
N PRO A 358 -17.81 -15.65 -63.90
CA PRO A 358 -18.38 -15.28 -65.18
C PRO A 358 -19.62 -16.15 -65.38
N SER A 359 -20.79 -15.52 -65.51
CA SER A 359 -22.00 -16.23 -65.87
C SER A 359 -21.74 -16.95 -67.19
N VAL A 360 -21.82 -18.27 -67.17
CA VAL A 360 -21.95 -19.06 -68.38
C VAL A 360 -23.31 -18.70 -68.97
N ARG A 361 -23.38 -17.58 -69.70
CA ARG A 361 -24.47 -17.33 -70.64
C ARG A 361 -24.20 -18.21 -71.84
N GLY A 362 -25.16 -19.07 -72.13
CA GLY A 362 -25.09 -20.12 -73.11
C GLY A 362 -24.70 -19.64 -74.51
N MET A 363 -23.95 -20.51 -75.18
CA MET A 363 -23.96 -20.68 -76.62
C MET A 363 -24.21 -22.17 -76.86
N GLY A 364 -25.24 -22.48 -77.64
CA GLY A 364 -25.65 -23.84 -78.02
C GLY A 364 -27.14 -24.02 -77.81
#